data_AF-A0A932E920-F1
#
_entry.id   AF-A0A932E920-F1
#
_cell.length_a   1.000
_cell.length_b   1.000
_cell.length_c   1.000
_cell.angle_alpha   90.00
_cell.angle_beta   90.00
_cell.angle_gamma   90.00
#
_symmetry.space_group_name_H-M   'P 1'
#
loop_
_entity.id
_entity.type
_entity.pdbx_description
1 polymer ?
#
loop_
_entity_poly.entity_id
_entity_poly.type
_entity_poly.pdbx_seq_one_letter_code
_entity_poly.pdbx_strand_id
1 'polypeptide(L)'
;MNPNHEAWLRLTAAARNAPDDRDASAPYGFATRVAALGFAAPAAPIPRALLEKFALRGLFAACALSVAAAAFGYSAFRSEQETEVATGDTVTEVLAQS
;
A
#
# COMPACT_ATOMS: atom_id res chain seq x y z
N MET A 1 -42.90 25.06 -18.94
CA MET A 1 -42.18 24.11 -18.08
C MET A 1 -43.14 23.02 -17.63
N ASN A 2 -42.69 21.76 -17.57
CA ASN A 2 -43.56 20.62 -17.21
C ASN A 2 -43.75 20.58 -15.68
N PRO A 3 -44.99 20.64 -15.16
CA PRO A 3 -45.26 20.68 -13.71
C PRO A 3 -44.73 19.45 -12.96
N ASN A 4 -44.66 18.29 -13.62
CA ASN A 4 -44.11 17.07 -13.02
C ASN A 4 -42.59 17.17 -12.79
N HIS A 5 -41.89 17.90 -13.65
CA HIS A 5 -40.45 18.09 -13.53
C HIS A 5 -40.11 18.98 -12.32
N GLU A 6 -40.91 20.01 -12.08
CA GLU A 6 -40.73 20.92 -10.94
C GLU A 6 -41.03 20.22 -9.60
N ALA A 7 -42.08 19.39 -9.55
CA ALA A 7 -42.40 18.57 -8.39
C ALA A 7 -41.25 17.59 -8.07
N TRP A 8 -40.65 16.98 -9.10
CA TRP A 8 -39.54 16.05 -8.96
C TRP A 8 -38.25 16.73 -8.46
N LEU A 9 -37.95 17.94 -8.95
CA LEU A 9 -36.83 18.74 -8.47
C LEU A 9 -37.00 19.15 -6.99
N ARG A 10 -38.21 19.53 -6.58
CA ARG A 10 -38.50 19.85 -5.18
C ARG A 10 -38.34 18.64 -4.26
N LEU A 11 -38.83 17.47 -4.68
CA LEU A 11 -38.65 16.21 -3.95
C LEU A 11 -37.18 15.83 -3.79
N THR A 12 -36.40 15.94 -4.86
CA THR A 12 -34.97 15.60 -4.80
C THR A 12 -34.15 16.62 -4.01
N ALA A 13 -34.51 17.90 -4.05
CA ALA A 13 -33.91 18.92 -3.19
C ALA A 13 -34.24 18.67 -1.71
N ALA A 14 -35.47 18.26 -1.40
CA ALA A 14 -35.88 17.91 -0.03
C ALA A 14 -35.14 16.65 0.47
N ALA A 15 -35.04 15.61 -0.36
CA ALA A 15 -34.35 14.38 -0.01
C ALA A 15 -32.84 14.58 0.25
N ARG A 16 -32.20 15.50 -0.49
CA ARG A 16 -30.78 15.84 -0.30
C ARG A 16 -30.50 16.65 0.96
N ASN A 17 -31.46 17.45 1.41
CA ASN A 17 -31.32 18.28 2.60
C ASN A 17 -31.93 17.63 3.85
N ALA A 18 -32.35 16.37 3.76
CA ALA A 18 -32.82 15.63 4.92
C ALA A 18 -31.64 15.43 5.90
N PRO A 19 -31.82 15.76 7.20
CA PRO A 19 -30.81 15.49 8.22
C PRO A 19 -30.47 14.00 8.23
N ASP A 20 -29.17 13.69 8.16
CA ASP A 20 -28.71 12.31 8.24
C ASP A 20 -28.54 11.91 9.71
N ASP A 21 -29.65 11.69 10.40
CA ASP A 21 -29.69 11.23 11.81
C ASP A 21 -29.36 9.73 11.96
N ARG A 22 -28.81 9.11 10.91
CA ARG A 22 -28.35 7.72 10.99
C ARG A 22 -27.06 7.68 11.80
N ASP A 23 -27.07 6.86 12.84
CA ASP A 23 -25.88 6.55 13.63
C ASP A 23 -24.76 6.06 12.69
N ALA A 24 -23.73 6.91 12.50
CA ALA A 24 -22.61 6.66 11.59
C ALA A 24 -21.65 5.58 12.12
N SER A 25 -21.92 5.07 13.33
CA SER A 25 -21.23 3.92 13.87
C SER A 25 -21.57 2.68 13.06
N ALA A 26 -20.62 2.21 12.27
CA ALA A 26 -20.78 0.98 11.51
C ALA A 26 -21.11 -0.17 12.50
N PRO A 27 -22.18 -0.95 12.25
CA PRO A 27 -22.56 -2.05 13.13
C PRO A 27 -21.37 -2.99 13.39
N TYR A 28 -21.26 -3.51 14.61
CA TYR A 28 -20.17 -4.44 14.94
C TYR A 28 -20.15 -5.60 13.93
N GLY A 29 -19.00 -5.86 13.35
CA GLY A 29 -18.85 -6.86 12.28
C GLY A 29 -19.21 -6.38 10.86
N PHE A 30 -19.46 -5.09 10.65
CA PHE A 30 -19.63 -4.50 9.31
C PHE A 30 -18.38 -4.73 8.46
N ALA A 31 -17.19 -4.46 9.01
CA ALA A 31 -15.92 -4.73 8.32
C ALA A 31 -15.78 -6.20 7.91
N THR A 32 -16.20 -7.12 8.77
CA THR A 32 -16.16 -8.56 8.52
C THR A 32 -17.17 -8.98 7.45
N ARG A 33 -18.37 -8.42 7.45
CA ARG A 33 -19.38 -8.66 6.40
C ARG A 33 -18.96 -8.07 5.06
N VAL A 34 -18.35 -6.88 5.04
CA VAL A 34 -17.80 -6.26 3.84
C VAL A 34 -16.62 -7.08 3.29
N ALA A 35 -15.73 -7.55 4.17
CA ALA A 35 -14.66 -8.45 3.77
C ALA A 35 -15.22 -9.77 3.20
N ALA A 36 -16.19 -10.38 3.89
CA ALA A 36 -16.84 -11.61 3.42
C ALA A 36 -17.54 -11.41 2.07
N LEU A 37 -18.20 -10.26 1.85
CA LEU A 37 -18.79 -9.91 0.55
C LEU A 37 -17.73 -9.67 -0.54
N GLY A 38 -16.59 -9.09 -0.18
CA GLY A 38 -15.45 -8.93 -1.09
C GLY A 38 -14.83 -10.27 -1.50
N PHE A 39 -14.72 -11.22 -0.57
CA PHE A 39 -14.23 -12.57 -0.85
C PHE A 39 -15.27 -13.47 -1.55
N ALA A 40 -16.55 -13.25 -1.27
CA ALA A 40 -17.66 -13.97 -1.92
C ALA A 40 -18.09 -13.34 -3.24
N ALA A 41 -17.50 -12.20 -3.63
CA ALA A 41 -17.77 -11.57 -4.92
C ALA A 41 -17.41 -12.55 -6.04
N PRO A 42 -18.34 -12.83 -6.98
CA PRO A 42 -18.04 -13.70 -8.11
C PRO A 42 -16.85 -13.12 -8.87
N ALA A 43 -15.88 -13.99 -9.18
CA ALA A 43 -14.63 -13.62 -9.82
C ALA A 43 -14.89 -12.58 -10.92
N ALA A 44 -14.27 -11.41 -10.79
CA ALA A 44 -14.34 -10.36 -11.79
C ALA A 44 -14.05 -10.94 -13.18
N PRO A 45 -14.65 -10.39 -14.24
CA PRO A 45 -14.43 -10.87 -15.60
C PRO A 45 -12.93 -11.08 -15.84
N ILE A 46 -12.59 -12.26 -16.36
CA ILE A 46 -11.26 -12.89 -16.50
C ILE A 46 -10.08 -11.89 -16.69
N PRO A 47 -10.15 -10.84 -17.53
CA PRO A 47 -9.05 -9.88 -17.67
C PRO A 47 -8.66 -9.14 -16.37
N ARG A 48 -9.61 -8.81 -15.49
CA ARG A 48 -9.35 -8.02 -14.27
C ARG A 48 -8.72 -8.86 -13.16
N ALA A 49 -9.19 -10.11 -13.03
CA ALA A 49 -8.66 -11.06 -12.05
C ALA A 49 -7.23 -11.52 -12.37
N LEU A 50 -6.85 -11.56 -13.65
CA LEU A 50 -5.46 -11.80 -14.05
C LEU A 50 -4.57 -10.62 -13.70
N LEU A 51 -5.03 -9.38 -13.93
CA LEU A 51 -4.28 -8.18 -13.61
C LEU A 51 -4.01 -8.04 -12.11
N GLU A 52 -4.98 -8.36 -11.25
CA GLU A 52 -4.79 -8.39 -9.78
C GLU A 52 -3.74 -9.43 -9.37
N LYS A 53 -3.81 -10.64 -9.92
CA LYS A 53 -2.82 -11.70 -9.62
C LYS A 53 -1.42 -11.35 -10.12
N PHE A 54 -1.32 -10.71 -11.28
CA PHE A 54 -0.05 -10.23 -11.84
C PHE A 54 0.50 -9.04 -11.06
N ALA A 55 -0.35 -8.11 -10.62
CA ALA A 55 0.06 -6.96 -9.81
C ALA A 55 0.60 -7.41 -8.44
N LEU A 56 -0.09 -8.36 -7.77
CA LEU A 56 0.39 -8.95 -6.52
C LEU A 56 1.72 -9.67 -6.71
N ARG A 57 1.85 -10.51 -7.74
CA ARG A 57 3.11 -11.21 -8.04
C ARG A 57 4.25 -10.25 -8.38
N GLY A 58 3.98 -9.22 -9.18
CA GLY A 58 4.94 -8.18 -9.51
C GLY A 58 5.39 -7.39 -8.28
N LEU A 59 4.46 -7.06 -7.38
CA LEU A 59 4.78 -6.37 -6.13
C LEU A 59 5.65 -7.22 -5.20
N PHE A 60 5.33 -8.51 -5.06
CA PHE A 60 6.17 -9.45 -4.32
C PHE A 60 7.57 -9.57 -4.93
N ALA A 61 7.67 -9.66 -6.25
CA ALA A 61 8.96 -9.71 -6.94
C ALA A 61 9.78 -8.43 -6.71
N ALA A 62 9.17 -7.25 -6.83
CA ALA A 62 9.83 -5.98 -6.57
C ALA A 62 10.30 -5.85 -5.11
N CYS A 63 9.48 -6.29 -4.16
CA CYS A 63 9.82 -6.29 -2.74
C CYS A 63 11.00 -7.24 -2.46
N ALA A 64 10.96 -8.47 -2.98
CA ALA A 64 12.06 -9.42 -2.87
C ALA A 64 13.35 -8.88 -3.51
N LEU A 65 13.25 -8.24 -4.67
CA LEU A 65 14.40 -7.65 -5.36
C LEU A 65 14.98 -6.46 -4.60
N SER A 66 14.14 -5.63 -3.98
CA SER A 66 14.57 -4.53 -3.11
C SER A 66 15.30 -5.05 -1.87
N VAL A 67 14.81 -6.10 -1.22
CA VAL A 67 15.49 -6.75 -0.09
C VAL A 67 16.82 -7.37 -0.53
N ALA A 68 16.85 -8.04 -1.68
CA ALA A 68 18.08 -8.59 -2.23
C ALA A 68 19.11 -7.50 -2.53
N ALA A 69 18.69 -6.42 -3.20
CA ALA A 69 19.56 -5.28 -3.48
C ALA A 69 20.08 -4.61 -2.20
N ALA A 70 19.23 -4.45 -1.19
CA ALA A 70 19.63 -3.93 0.11
C ALA A 70 20.64 -4.86 0.80
N ALA A 71 20.44 -6.17 0.75
CA ALA A 71 21.36 -7.15 1.35
C ALA A 71 22.74 -7.15 0.66
N PHE A 72 22.77 -7.17 -0.67
CA PHE A 72 24.02 -7.09 -1.44
C PHE A 72 24.72 -5.73 -1.27
N GLY A 73 23.95 -4.64 -1.25
CA GLY A 73 24.47 -3.30 -0.95
C GLY A 73 25.07 -3.24 0.45
N TYR A 74 24.39 -3.78 1.47
CA TYR A 74 24.90 -3.81 2.85
C TYR A 74 26.21 -4.59 2.96
N SER A 75 26.34 -5.71 2.25
CA SER A 75 27.61 -6.46 2.23
C SER A 75 28.75 -5.69 1.56
N ALA A 76 28.47 -4.98 0.47
CA ALA A 76 29.47 -4.18 -0.23
C ALA A 76 29.95 -2.99 0.61
N PHE A 77 29.02 -2.21 1.18
CA PHE A 77 29.36 -1.10 2.08
C PHE A 77 30.12 -1.57 3.33
N ARG A 78 29.74 -2.73 3.89
CA ARG A 78 30.42 -3.30 5.06
C ARG A 78 31.84 -3.72 4.73
N SER A 79 32.09 -4.34 3.58
CA SER A 79 33.44 -4.74 3.17
C SER A 79 34.35 -3.54 2.93
N GLU A 80 33.84 -2.46 2.31
CA GLU A 80 34.60 -1.23 2.09
C GLU A 80 34.99 -0.58 3.42
N GLN A 81 34.05 -0.51 4.36
CA GLN A 81 34.30 0.04 5.70
C GLN A 81 35.33 -0.78 6.49
N GLU A 82 35.29 -2.11 6.40
CA GLU A 82 36.28 -2.98 7.06
C GLU A 82 37.68 -2.80 6.49
N THR A 83 37.81 -2.63 5.17
CA THR A 83 39.09 -2.34 4.52
C THR A 83 39.63 -0.94 4.83
N GLU A 84 38.77 0.07 4.95
CA GLU A 84 39.17 1.43 5.33
C GLU A 84 39.66 1.48 6.78
N VAL A 85 38.94 0.83 7.70
CA VAL A 85 39.33 0.72 9.11
C VAL A 85 40.65 -0.04 9.26
N ALA A 86 40.82 -1.19 8.59
CA ALA A 86 42.06 -1.94 8.64
C ALA A 86 43.27 -1.16 8.06
N THR A 87 43.04 -0.35 7.02
CA THR A 87 44.08 0.51 6.45
C THR A 87 44.43 1.67 7.40
N GLY A 88 43.42 2.26 8.06
CA GLY A 88 43.63 3.29 9.09
C GLY A 88 44.49 2.80 10.24
N ASP A 89 44.18 1.62 10.79
CA ASP A 89 44.91 1.03 11.91
C ASP A 89 46.38 0.78 11.55
N THR A 90 46.65 0.19 10.38
CA THR A 90 48.04 -0.08 9.94
C THR A 90 48.86 1.19 9.72
N VAL A 91 48.26 2.27 9.21
CA VAL A 91 48.94 3.56 9.05
C VAL A 91 49.27 4.19 10.42
N THR A 92 48.36 4.08 11.38
CA THR A 92 48.61 4.60 12.74
C THR A 92 49.70 3.83 13.47
N GLU A 93 49.80 2.51 13.25
CA GLU A 93 50.85 1.67 13.83
C GLU A 93 52.24 2.04 13.29
N VAL A 94 52.36 2.26 11.98
CA VAL A 94 53.63 2.68 11.34
C VAL A 94 54.09 4.05 11.83
N LEU A 95 53.17 5.00 12.03
CA LEU A 95 53.49 6.34 12.56
C LEU A 95 53.85 6.33 14.04
N ALA A 96 53.35 5.36 14.81
CA ALA A 96 53.70 5.21 16.22
C ALA A 96 55.07 4.55 16.44
N GLN A 97 55.60 3.89 15.40
CA GLN A 97 56.87 3.17 15.43
C GLN A 97 58.07 3.98 14.88
N SER A 98 57.81 5.18 14.33
CA SER A 98 58.82 6.16 13.86
C SER A 98 59.10 7.24 14.91
#